data_AF-A0A2T2UG77-F1
#
_entry.id   AF-A0A2T2UG77-F1
#
_cell.length_a   1.000
_cell.length_b   1.000
_cell.length_c   1.000
_cell.angle_alpha   90.00
_cell.angle_beta   90.00
_cell.angle_gamma   90.00
#
_symmetry.space_group_name_H-M   'P 1'
#
loop_
_entity.id
_entity.type
_entity.pdbx_description
1 polymer ?
#
loop_
_entity_poly.entity_id
_entity_poly.type
_entity_poly.pdbx_seq_one_letter_code
_entity_poly.pdbx_strand_id
1 'polypeptide(L)'
;MFAALARRPAGHLFLELLQALRRPVSLLGPRHRAFGEAARVSFTFRGERFRLRHRADGSFSYARLSRDSLGRRVEDVLTSSGTLRRRIDGRSASLDSAARRRIETAVNSVAYFALLPFPLGDPAVQPRYAGTDTLRGTPYHRIAVRFRQQGGGRDWQDRFLYWFDQRDFSMDYLAYAYGLGNGEDYGTRFRDAFNVRTACGSNDDGRAMMDER
;
A
#
# COMPACT_ATOMS: atom_id res chain seq x y z
N MET A 1 -17.63 12.43 -26.56
CA MET A 1 -17.86 11.02 -26.94
C MET A 1 -17.75 10.09 -25.71
N PHE A 2 -18.52 10.35 -24.65
CA PHE A 2 -18.53 9.51 -23.43
C PHE A 2 -19.96 9.46 -22.87
N ALA A 3 -20.82 8.74 -23.56
CA ALA A 3 -22.16 8.38 -23.11
C ALA A 3 -22.43 6.93 -23.56
N ALA A 4 -21.69 5.97 -22.99
CA ALA A 4 -21.88 4.54 -23.25
C ALA A 4 -21.24 3.64 -22.16
N LEU A 5 -21.30 4.04 -20.88
CA LEU A 5 -20.79 3.24 -19.75
C LEU A 5 -21.88 2.43 -19.02
N ALA A 6 -23.16 2.64 -19.34
CA ALA A 6 -24.24 1.84 -18.79
C ALA A 6 -24.40 0.53 -19.59
N ARG A 7 -24.04 -0.61 -18.98
CA ARG A 7 -24.15 -2.01 -19.48
C ARG A 7 -22.89 -2.64 -20.08
N ARG A 8 -21.71 -2.44 -19.48
CA ARG A 8 -20.55 -3.32 -19.72
C ARG A 8 -20.56 -4.49 -18.71
N PRO A 9 -20.27 -5.73 -19.14
CA PRO A 9 -20.20 -6.87 -18.23
C PRO A 9 -19.11 -6.65 -17.17
N ALA A 10 -19.36 -7.08 -15.93
CA ALA A 10 -18.49 -6.82 -14.77
C ALA A 10 -17.01 -7.23 -14.99
N GLY A 11 -16.75 -8.26 -15.81
CA GLY A 11 -15.40 -8.68 -16.16
C GLY A 11 -14.62 -7.66 -17.00
N HIS A 12 -15.29 -6.89 -17.87
CA HIS A 12 -14.63 -5.89 -18.71
C HIS A 12 -14.28 -4.63 -17.92
N LEU A 13 -15.16 -4.18 -17.03
CA LEU A 13 -14.90 -3.07 -16.09
C LEU A 13 -13.79 -3.42 -15.10
N PHE A 14 -13.72 -4.66 -14.65
CA PHE A 14 -12.64 -5.14 -13.79
C PHE A 14 -11.27 -5.09 -14.49
N LEU A 15 -11.22 -5.49 -15.76
CA LEU A 15 -9.99 -5.40 -16.57
C LEU A 15 -9.62 -3.95 -16.87
N GLU A 16 -10.58 -3.07 -17.18
CA GLU A 16 -10.31 -1.64 -17.37
C GLU A 16 -9.82 -0.98 -16.08
N LEU A 17 -10.40 -1.33 -14.91
CA LEU A 17 -9.93 -0.84 -13.62
C LEU A 17 -8.53 -1.37 -13.30
N LEU A 18 -8.27 -2.67 -13.48
CA LEU A 18 -6.92 -3.22 -13.30
C LEU A 18 -5.91 -2.60 -14.27
N GLN A 19 -6.31 -2.30 -15.50
CA GLN A 19 -5.49 -1.56 -16.45
C GLN A 19 -5.27 -0.12 -16.00
N ALA A 20 -6.29 0.58 -15.49
CA ALA A 20 -6.17 1.93 -14.95
C ALA A 20 -5.23 1.98 -13.75
N LEU A 21 -5.30 1.00 -12.85
CA LEU A 21 -4.38 0.85 -11.70
C LEU A 21 -2.94 0.52 -12.12
N ARG A 22 -2.76 -0.08 -13.31
CA ARG A 22 -1.45 -0.38 -13.90
C ARG A 22 -0.94 0.71 -14.83
N ARG A 23 -1.77 1.69 -15.21
CA ARG A 23 -1.33 2.83 -16.03
C ARG A 23 -0.56 3.80 -15.13
N PRO A 24 0.66 4.21 -15.51
CA PRO A 24 1.27 5.37 -14.88
C PRO A 24 0.33 6.56 -15.12
N VAL A 25 -0.02 7.31 -14.08
CA VAL A 25 -0.83 8.53 -14.19
C VAL A 25 -0.16 9.44 -15.22
N SER A 26 -0.70 9.42 -16.43
CA SER A 26 -0.11 10.12 -17.58
C SER A 26 -1.23 10.92 -18.23
N LEU A 27 -1.38 12.16 -17.79
CA LEU A 27 -1.89 13.23 -18.61
C LEU A 27 -0.73 14.22 -18.80
N LEU A 28 -0.28 14.32 -20.06
CA LEU A 28 0.73 15.21 -20.66
C LEU A 28 2.17 14.68 -20.84
N GLY A 29 2.55 14.50 -22.12
CA GLY A 29 3.93 14.71 -22.63
C GLY A 29 4.80 13.46 -22.83
N PRO A 30 5.59 13.37 -23.92
CA PRO A 30 6.25 12.14 -24.35
C PRO A 30 7.55 11.89 -23.56
N ARG A 31 7.44 11.41 -22.32
CA ARG A 31 8.49 10.66 -21.61
C ARG A 31 7.84 9.67 -20.65
N HIS A 32 7.14 8.67 -21.20
CA HIS A 32 6.65 7.55 -20.42
C HIS A 32 7.82 6.63 -20.05
N ARG A 33 8.17 6.55 -18.77
CA ARG A 33 8.88 5.40 -18.20
C ARG A 33 7.87 4.50 -17.52
N ALA A 34 7.74 3.27 -18.01
CA ALA A 34 7.01 2.21 -17.33
C ALA A 34 7.65 1.97 -15.96
N PHE A 35 6.86 1.74 -14.91
CA PHE A 35 7.38 1.37 -13.59
C PHE A 35 7.74 -0.13 -13.55
N GLY A 36 8.73 -0.49 -14.38
CA GLY A 36 9.69 -1.58 -14.16
C GLY A 36 11.06 -1.03 -13.72
N GLU A 37 11.12 0.26 -13.37
CA GLU A 37 12.33 0.94 -12.90
C GLU A 37 12.31 1.11 -11.38
N ALA A 38 13.50 1.17 -10.77
CA ALA A 38 13.66 1.28 -9.33
C ALA A 38 12.87 2.47 -8.73
N ALA A 39 11.98 2.20 -7.78
CA ALA A 39 11.24 3.23 -7.02
C ALA A 39 12.02 3.61 -5.76
N ARG A 40 12.04 4.91 -5.43
CA ARG A 40 12.47 5.38 -4.10
C ARG A 40 11.44 6.36 -3.56
N VAL A 41 11.01 6.11 -2.34
CA VAL A 41 10.02 6.92 -1.64
C VAL A 41 10.56 7.23 -0.25
N SER A 42 10.38 8.45 0.22
CA SER A 42 10.69 8.83 1.59
C SER A 42 9.59 9.76 2.10
N PHE A 43 9.21 9.57 3.36
CA PHE A 43 8.20 10.38 4.04
C PHE A 43 8.38 10.26 5.55
N THR A 44 7.74 11.16 6.29
CA THR A 44 7.65 11.08 7.75
C THR A 44 6.22 10.74 8.13
N PHE A 45 6.04 9.79 9.04
CA PHE A 45 4.74 9.38 9.56
C PHE A 45 4.84 9.20 11.07
N ARG A 46 3.97 9.89 11.82
CA ARG A 46 3.95 9.87 13.30
C ARG A 46 5.33 10.14 13.93
N GLY A 47 6.10 11.06 13.34
CA GLY A 47 7.44 11.41 13.81
C GLY A 47 8.55 10.44 13.42
N GLU A 48 8.24 9.33 12.74
CA GLU A 48 9.22 8.35 12.25
C GLU A 48 9.47 8.56 10.75
N ARG A 49 10.72 8.44 10.29
CA ARG A 49 11.07 8.60 8.88
C ARG A 49 11.10 7.24 8.18
N PHE A 50 10.35 7.11 7.10
CA PHE A 50 10.31 5.92 6.26
C PHE A 50 11.09 6.14 4.97
N ARG A 51 11.74 5.09 4.48
CA ARG A 51 12.42 5.03 3.19
C ARG A 51 12.07 3.71 2.51
N LEU A 52 11.27 3.79 1.47
CA LEU A 52 10.84 2.61 0.70
C LEU A 52 11.63 2.57 -0.62
N ARG A 53 12.11 1.38 -0.97
CA ARG A 53 12.85 1.15 -2.20
C ARG A 53 12.34 -0.10 -2.88
N HIS A 54 11.99 0.01 -4.15
CA HIS A 54 11.78 -1.12 -5.05
C HIS A 54 12.89 -1.09 -6.11
N ARG A 55 13.37 -2.25 -6.50
CA ARG A 55 14.31 -2.41 -7.60
C ARG A 55 13.60 -3.00 -8.82
N ALA A 56 14.23 -2.85 -9.98
CA ALA A 56 13.71 -3.38 -11.24
C ALA A 56 13.53 -4.91 -11.23
N ASP A 57 14.32 -5.62 -10.40
CA ASP A 57 14.24 -7.08 -10.20
C ASP A 57 13.08 -7.52 -9.28
N GLY A 58 12.23 -6.59 -8.84
CA GLY A 58 11.14 -6.86 -7.91
C GLY A 58 11.57 -6.92 -6.44
N SER A 59 12.87 -6.85 -6.13
CA SER A 59 13.32 -6.79 -4.73
C SER A 59 12.96 -5.46 -4.08
N PHE A 60 12.63 -5.50 -2.78
CA PHE A 60 12.32 -4.29 -2.01
C PHE A 60 13.15 -4.19 -0.73
N SER A 61 13.27 -2.97 -0.25
CA SER A 61 13.79 -2.65 1.08
C SER A 61 13.01 -1.49 1.68
N TYR A 62 12.45 -1.72 2.85
CA TYR A 62 11.72 -0.72 3.63
C TYR A 62 12.49 -0.43 4.90
N ALA A 63 12.87 0.83 5.08
CA ALA A 63 13.56 1.27 6.28
C ALA A 63 12.67 2.23 7.08
N ARG A 64 12.68 2.06 8.39
CA ARG A 64 12.08 2.98 9.36
C ARG A 64 13.16 3.49 10.30
N LEU A 65 13.25 4.81 10.41
CA LEU A 65 14.19 5.51 11.27
C LEU A 65 13.39 6.22 12.36
N SER A 66 13.72 5.92 13.62
CA SER A 66 13.07 6.49 14.79
C SER A 66 14.09 6.73 15.92
N ARG A 67 13.60 7.19 17.08
CA ARG A 67 14.38 7.27 18.32
C ARG A 67 13.74 6.41 19.40
N ASP A 68 14.56 5.76 20.21
CA ASP A 68 14.05 5.07 21.40
C ASP A 68 13.82 6.03 22.57
N SER A 69 13.36 5.50 23.70
CA SER A 69 13.09 6.28 24.92
C SER A 69 14.33 6.95 25.51
N LEU A 70 15.53 6.52 25.15
CA LEU A 70 16.80 7.11 25.57
C LEU A 70 17.35 8.10 24.53
N GLY A 71 16.57 8.41 23.48
CA GLY A 71 16.96 9.31 22.41
C GLY A 71 17.92 8.71 21.38
N ARG A 72 18.28 7.42 21.51
CA ARG A 72 19.21 6.74 20.60
C ARG A 72 18.55 6.51 19.26
N ARG A 73 19.36 6.56 18.19
CA ARG A 73 18.84 6.39 16.83
C ARG A 73 18.58 4.91 16.55
N VAL A 74 17.34 4.59 16.19
CA VAL A 74 16.92 3.25 15.81
C VAL A 74 16.69 3.21 14.30
N GLU A 75 17.23 2.18 13.65
CA GLU A 75 17.01 1.90 12.24
C GLU A 75 16.53 0.45 12.09
N ASP A 76 15.31 0.27 11.60
CA ASP A 76 14.72 -1.01 11.23
C ASP A 76 14.70 -1.13 9.71
N VAL A 77 15.21 -2.23 9.15
CA VAL A 77 15.21 -2.48 7.70
C VAL A 77 14.63 -3.86 7.40
N LEU A 78 13.52 -3.88 6.68
CA LEU A 78 12.86 -5.07 6.15
C LEU A 78 13.19 -5.23 4.65
N THR A 79 13.52 -6.44 4.22
CA THR A 79 13.80 -6.77 2.81
C THR A 79 12.81 -7.79 2.25
N SER A 80 12.74 -7.89 0.93
CA SER A 80 11.89 -8.86 0.21
C SER A 80 12.16 -10.33 0.55
N SER A 81 13.32 -10.65 1.13
CA SER A 81 13.63 -11.98 1.68
C SER A 81 12.97 -12.27 3.04
N GLY A 82 12.18 -11.34 3.59
CA GLY A 82 11.62 -11.45 4.94
C GLY A 82 12.64 -11.22 6.05
N THR A 83 13.82 -10.68 5.73
CA THR A 83 14.85 -10.39 6.73
C THR A 83 14.60 -9.01 7.34
N LEU A 84 14.35 -8.97 8.65
CA LEU A 84 14.38 -7.75 9.45
C LEU A 84 15.75 -7.58 10.12
N ARG A 85 16.35 -6.39 9.99
CA ARG A 85 17.55 -5.99 10.73
C ARG A 85 17.25 -4.74 11.55
N ARG A 86 17.62 -4.74 12.83
CA ARG A 86 17.62 -3.54 13.68
C ARG A 86 19.03 -3.09 13.98
N ARG A 87 19.23 -1.77 13.96
CA ARG A 87 20.43 -1.10 14.48
C ARG A 87 20.06 -0.04 15.50
N ILE A 88 20.86 0.07 16.57
CA ILE A 88 20.77 1.13 17.58
C ILE A 88 22.12 1.84 17.58
N ASP A 89 22.11 3.15 17.31
CA ASP A 89 23.32 3.98 17.11
C ASP A 89 24.34 3.33 16.16
N GLY A 90 23.82 2.74 15.08
CA GLY A 90 24.62 2.07 14.05
C GLY A 90 25.07 0.64 14.35
N ARG A 91 24.90 0.16 15.59
CA ARG A 91 25.27 -1.21 15.99
C ARG A 91 24.09 -2.16 15.82
N SER A 92 24.35 -3.36 15.28
CA SER A 92 23.33 -4.41 15.16
C SER A 92 22.76 -4.76 16.53
N ALA A 93 21.44 -4.82 16.64
CA ALA A 93 20.73 -5.26 17.83
C ALA A 93 20.01 -6.57 17.55
N SER A 94 20.08 -7.52 18.48
CA SER A 94 19.27 -8.73 18.43
C SER A 94 17.81 -8.41 18.70
N LEU A 95 16.92 -9.21 18.12
CA LEU A 95 15.49 -9.14 18.34
C LEU A 95 15.02 -10.53 18.74
N ASP A 96 14.26 -10.62 19.83
CA ASP A 96 13.48 -11.81 20.08
C ASP A 96 12.37 -11.95 19.01
N SER A 97 11.73 -13.13 18.99
CA SER A 97 10.73 -13.44 17.97
C SER A 97 9.50 -12.53 18.04
N ALA A 98 9.10 -12.05 19.22
CA ALA A 98 7.94 -11.20 19.39
C ALA A 98 8.21 -9.76 18.93
N ALA A 99 9.35 -9.20 19.33
CA ALA A 99 9.83 -7.89 18.91
C ALA A 99 10.01 -7.86 17.39
N ARG A 100 10.61 -8.91 16.81
CA ARG A 100 10.76 -9.06 15.36
C ARG A 100 9.41 -8.98 14.64
N ARG A 101 8.43 -9.78 15.06
CA ARG A 101 7.08 -9.77 14.46
C ARG A 101 6.43 -8.39 14.52
N ARG A 102 6.43 -7.76 15.70
CA ARG A 102 5.83 -6.43 15.89
C ARG A 102 6.45 -5.39 14.96
N ILE A 103 7.78 -5.41 14.81
CA ILE A 103 8.50 -4.46 13.97
C ILE A 103 8.25 -4.76 12.49
N GLU A 104 8.28 -6.03 12.08
CA GLU A 104 7.97 -6.46 10.71
C GLU A 104 6.57 -5.97 10.29
N THR A 105 5.55 -6.22 11.12
CA THR A 105 4.18 -5.73 10.87
C THR A 105 4.16 -4.20 10.77
N ALA A 106 4.77 -3.48 11.72
CA ALA A 106 4.78 -2.02 11.71
C ALA A 106 5.43 -1.42 10.45
N VAL A 107 6.59 -1.95 10.04
CA VAL A 107 7.31 -1.47 8.85
C VAL A 107 6.54 -1.86 7.57
N ASN A 108 6.06 -3.09 7.49
CA ASN A 108 5.39 -3.61 6.31
C ASN A 108 4.03 -2.95 6.06
N SER A 109 3.19 -2.80 7.09
CA SER A 109 1.87 -2.18 6.93
C SER A 109 1.98 -0.72 6.49
N VAL A 110 2.88 0.06 7.10
CA VAL A 110 3.08 1.47 6.71
C VAL A 110 3.59 1.57 5.27
N ALA A 111 4.52 0.69 4.87
CA ALA A 111 5.00 0.63 3.50
C ALA A 111 3.89 0.27 2.50
N TYR A 112 3.07 -0.73 2.83
CA TYR A 112 1.94 -1.16 2.00
C TYR A 112 0.96 0.00 1.75
N PHE A 113 0.49 0.66 2.81
CA PHE A 113 -0.46 1.78 2.70
C PHE A 113 0.14 2.98 1.95
N ALA A 114 1.41 3.30 2.18
CA ALA A 114 2.08 4.42 1.50
C ALA A 114 2.30 4.18 -0.01
N LEU A 115 2.24 2.93 -0.45
CA LEU A 115 2.44 2.53 -1.85
C LEU A 115 1.13 2.24 -2.57
N LEU A 116 -0.01 2.21 -1.89
CA LEU A 116 -1.30 1.99 -2.55
C LEU A 116 -1.55 3.02 -3.67
N PRO A 117 -2.22 2.61 -4.76
CA PRO A 117 -2.76 1.27 -5.02
C PRO A 117 -1.76 0.30 -5.69
N PHE A 118 -0.48 0.64 -5.80
CA PHE A 118 0.50 -0.11 -6.60
C PHE A 118 0.65 -1.60 -6.22
N PRO A 119 0.74 -1.99 -4.92
CA PRO A 119 0.84 -3.39 -4.53
C PRO A 119 -0.34 -4.26 -4.97
N LEU A 120 -1.47 -3.67 -5.40
CA LEU A 120 -2.62 -4.45 -5.89
C LEU A 120 -2.32 -5.24 -7.17
N GLY A 121 -1.20 -4.95 -7.85
CA GLY A 121 -0.72 -5.70 -8.99
C GLY A 121 0.13 -6.94 -8.66
N ASP A 122 0.49 -7.16 -7.40
CA ASP A 122 1.45 -8.19 -7.00
C ASP A 122 0.92 -9.63 -7.23
N PRO A 123 1.78 -10.62 -7.53
CA PRO A 123 1.34 -11.99 -7.89
C PRO A 123 0.54 -12.72 -6.82
N ALA A 124 0.72 -12.36 -5.54
CA ALA A 124 -0.02 -12.95 -4.43
C ALA A 124 -1.40 -12.32 -4.21
N VAL A 125 -1.67 -11.17 -4.82
CA VAL A 125 -2.90 -10.40 -4.64
C VAL A 125 -3.98 -10.96 -5.57
N GLN A 126 -5.15 -11.21 -4.99
CA GLN A 126 -6.33 -11.74 -5.68
C GLN A 126 -7.46 -10.70 -5.62
N PRO A 127 -7.44 -9.69 -6.51
CA PRO A 127 -8.50 -8.70 -6.60
C PRO A 127 -9.75 -9.32 -7.22
N ARG A 128 -10.93 -8.88 -6.78
CA ARG A 128 -12.24 -9.24 -7.33
C ARG A 128 -13.16 -8.03 -7.32
N TYR A 129 -13.83 -7.80 -8.44
CA TYR A 129 -14.89 -6.78 -8.49
C TYR A 129 -16.02 -7.10 -7.52
N ALA A 130 -16.36 -6.13 -6.67
CA ALA A 130 -17.33 -6.25 -5.59
C ALA A 130 -18.56 -5.33 -5.79
N GLY A 131 -18.83 -4.98 -7.05
CA GLY A 131 -19.96 -4.13 -7.42
C GLY A 131 -19.69 -2.65 -7.19
N THR A 132 -20.77 -1.87 -7.14
CA THR A 132 -20.72 -0.44 -6.89
C THR A 132 -21.28 -0.12 -5.51
N ASP A 133 -20.97 1.07 -5.02
CA ASP A 133 -21.47 1.60 -3.75
C ASP A 133 -21.59 3.12 -3.83
N THR A 134 -22.29 3.74 -2.88
CA THR A 134 -22.39 5.20 -2.78
C THR A 134 -22.00 5.64 -1.37
N LEU A 135 -20.93 6.43 -1.27
CA LEU A 135 -20.46 6.97 -0.01
C LEU A 135 -20.55 8.49 -0.07
N ARG A 136 -21.25 9.10 0.90
CA ARG A 136 -21.45 10.56 0.98
C ARG A 136 -21.96 11.20 -0.32
N GLY A 137 -22.83 10.49 -1.05
CA GLY A 137 -23.40 10.95 -2.31
C GLY A 137 -22.51 10.75 -3.55
N THR A 138 -21.27 10.28 -3.39
CA THR A 138 -20.37 9.97 -4.50
C THR A 138 -20.43 8.47 -4.84
N PRO A 139 -20.59 8.09 -6.13
CA PRO A 139 -20.61 6.70 -6.56
C PRO A 139 -19.19 6.13 -6.74
N TYR A 140 -18.99 4.88 -6.29
CA TYR A 140 -17.72 4.19 -6.28
C TYR A 140 -17.80 2.80 -6.93
N HIS A 141 -16.71 2.36 -7.55
CA HIS A 141 -16.42 0.97 -7.83
C HIS A 141 -15.75 0.32 -6.63
N ARG A 142 -16.19 -0.87 -6.23
CA ARG A 142 -15.57 -1.61 -5.13
C ARG A 142 -14.71 -2.76 -5.62
N ILE A 143 -13.53 -2.89 -5.03
CA ILE A 143 -12.62 -4.03 -5.26
C ILE A 143 -12.32 -4.72 -3.94
N ALA A 144 -12.76 -5.97 -3.83
CA ALA A 144 -12.39 -6.84 -2.73
C ALA A 144 -11.05 -7.51 -3.05
N VAL A 145 -10.16 -7.59 -2.07
CA VAL A 145 -8.84 -8.19 -2.22
C VAL A 145 -8.62 -9.25 -1.16
N ARG A 146 -8.10 -10.39 -1.62
CA ARG A 146 -7.57 -11.48 -0.80
C ARG A 146 -6.12 -11.74 -1.21
N PHE A 147 -5.39 -12.49 -0.39
CA PHE A 147 -4.03 -12.91 -0.74
C PHE A 147 -3.94 -14.42 -0.85
N ARG A 148 -3.05 -14.91 -1.71
CA ARG A 148 -2.63 -16.32 -1.74
C ARG A 148 -1.81 -16.62 -0.50
N GLN A 149 -1.96 -17.81 0.06
CA GLN A 149 -1.08 -18.27 1.14
C GLN A 149 0.40 -18.23 0.71
N GLN A 150 0.69 -18.67 -0.52
CA GLN A 150 2.03 -18.50 -1.11
C GLN A 150 2.25 -17.05 -1.51
N GLY A 151 3.23 -16.39 -0.88
CA GLY A 151 3.62 -15.02 -1.19
C GLY A 151 2.74 -13.92 -0.59
N GLY A 152 1.59 -14.26 0.02
CA GLY A 152 0.71 -13.30 0.71
C GLY A 152 1.18 -12.92 2.11
N GLY A 153 2.30 -13.47 2.57
CA GLY A 153 2.85 -13.22 3.89
C GLY A 153 2.10 -13.97 5.00
N ARG A 154 2.40 -13.59 6.25
CA ARG A 154 1.79 -14.18 7.46
C ARG A 154 0.30 -13.91 7.53
N ASP A 155 -0.12 -12.71 7.12
CA ASP A 155 -1.48 -12.20 7.28
C ASP A 155 -2.30 -12.40 6.00
N TRP A 156 -2.00 -13.44 5.21
CA TRP A 156 -2.65 -13.68 3.91
C TRP A 156 -4.17 -13.89 4.01
N GLN A 157 -4.66 -14.27 5.19
CA GLN A 157 -6.08 -14.40 5.50
C GLN A 157 -6.80 -13.05 5.62
N ASP A 158 -6.08 -11.95 5.75
CA ASP A 158 -6.67 -10.62 5.82
C ASP A 158 -7.50 -10.32 4.56
N ARG A 159 -8.48 -9.43 4.74
CA ARG A 159 -9.47 -9.10 3.72
C ARG A 159 -9.52 -7.59 3.57
N PHE A 160 -9.41 -7.12 2.34
CA PHE A 160 -9.43 -5.70 2.01
C PHE A 160 -10.59 -5.39 1.07
N LEU A 161 -11.12 -4.18 1.17
CA LEU A 161 -12.12 -3.62 0.27
C LEU A 161 -11.72 -2.19 -0.05
N TYR A 162 -11.65 -1.84 -1.32
CA TYR A 162 -11.24 -0.52 -1.80
C TYR A 162 -12.38 0.12 -2.58
N TRP A 163 -12.56 1.42 -2.44
CA TRP A 163 -13.53 2.22 -3.21
C TRP A 163 -12.77 3.16 -4.14
N PHE A 164 -13.04 3.02 -5.44
CA PHE A 164 -12.48 3.86 -6.50
C PHE A 164 -13.58 4.74 -7.10
N ASP A 165 -13.40 6.06 -7.13
CA ASP A 165 -14.42 7.00 -7.65
C ASP A 165 -14.73 6.63 -9.12
N GLN A 166 -16.02 6.56 -9.47
CA GLN A 166 -16.41 6.12 -10.83
C GLN A 166 -16.06 7.14 -11.92
N ARG A 167 -15.73 8.39 -11.57
CA ARG A 167 -15.44 9.48 -12.51
C ARG A 167 -13.97 9.53 -12.87
N ASP A 168 -13.08 9.43 -11.89
CA ASP A 168 -11.64 9.60 -12.10
C ASP A 168 -10.79 8.39 -11.65
N PHE A 169 -11.42 7.36 -11.10
CA PHE A 169 -10.76 6.13 -10.60
C PHE A 169 -9.74 6.37 -9.49
N SER A 170 -9.81 7.49 -8.79
CA SER A 170 -9.03 7.74 -7.57
C SER A 170 -9.50 6.80 -6.44
N MET A 171 -8.56 6.35 -5.60
CA MET A 171 -8.86 5.48 -4.46
C MET A 171 -9.13 6.34 -3.22
N ASP A 172 -10.40 6.49 -2.86
CA ASP A 172 -10.81 7.42 -1.79
C ASP A 172 -11.05 6.74 -0.45
N TYR A 173 -11.43 5.46 -0.45
CA TYR A 173 -11.70 4.74 0.78
C TYR A 173 -11.11 3.33 0.74
N LEU A 174 -10.79 2.84 1.93
CA LEU A 174 -10.46 1.43 2.12
C LEU A 174 -11.06 0.92 3.44
N ALA A 175 -11.39 -0.35 3.45
CA ALA A 175 -11.74 -1.10 4.65
C ALA A 175 -10.92 -2.37 4.68
N TYR A 176 -10.55 -2.82 5.87
CA TYR A 176 -9.88 -4.11 6.01
C TYR A 176 -10.23 -4.77 7.33
N ALA A 177 -10.26 -6.10 7.27
CA ALA A 177 -10.35 -6.97 8.42
C ALA A 177 -9.01 -7.71 8.56
N TYR A 178 -8.43 -7.66 9.76
CA TYR A 178 -7.14 -8.26 10.08
C TYR A 178 -7.26 -9.28 11.21
N GLY A 179 -6.25 -10.13 11.37
CA GLY A 179 -6.20 -11.15 12.42
C GLY A 179 -7.10 -12.37 12.13
N LEU A 180 -7.50 -12.57 10.87
CA LEU A 180 -8.42 -13.64 10.45
C LEU A 180 -7.79 -15.05 10.44
N GLY A 181 -6.48 -15.14 10.59
CA GLY A 181 -5.74 -16.39 10.36
C GLY A 181 -5.40 -17.22 11.59
N ASN A 182 -5.01 -16.60 12.71
CA ASN A 182 -4.15 -17.30 13.66
C ASN A 182 -4.14 -16.66 15.07
N GLY A 183 -5.27 -16.69 15.77
CA GLY A 183 -5.34 -16.38 17.21
C GLY A 183 -4.80 -15.01 17.61
N GLU A 184 -4.71 -14.10 16.65
CA GLU A 184 -4.37 -12.69 16.85
C GLU A 184 -5.64 -11.91 17.15
N ASP A 185 -5.49 -10.71 17.71
CA ASP A 185 -6.64 -9.83 17.95
C ASP A 185 -7.30 -9.47 16.63
N TYR A 186 -8.52 -9.96 16.43
CA TYR A 186 -9.35 -9.63 15.28
C TYR A 186 -9.79 -8.17 15.36
N GLY A 187 -9.76 -7.49 14.22
CA GLY A 187 -10.33 -6.15 14.12
C GLY A 187 -10.67 -5.76 12.70
N THR A 188 -11.40 -4.65 12.60
CA THR A 188 -11.75 -4.02 11.33
C THR A 188 -11.36 -2.55 11.38
N ARG A 189 -10.97 -1.99 10.24
CA ARG A 189 -10.82 -0.54 10.07
C ARG A 189 -11.47 -0.09 8.78
N PHE A 190 -12.00 1.11 8.81
CA PHE A 190 -12.42 1.89 7.65
C PHE A 190 -11.58 3.16 7.63
N ARG A 191 -11.06 3.55 6.47
CA ARG A 191 -10.23 4.74 6.30
C ARG A 191 -10.66 5.51 5.07
N ASP A 192 -10.60 6.83 5.18
CA ASP A 192 -10.65 7.75 4.05
C ASP A 192 -9.24 8.23 3.67
N ALA A 193 -9.01 8.35 2.37
CA ALA A 193 -7.76 8.86 1.82
C ALA A 193 -7.82 10.40 1.81
N PHE A 194 -7.19 11.04 2.78
CA PHE A 194 -6.99 12.49 2.74
C PHE A 194 -5.65 12.86 2.09
N ASN A 195 -5.65 13.98 1.34
CA ASN A 195 -4.45 14.58 0.73
C ASN A 195 -3.76 13.70 -0.33
N VAL A 196 -4.53 13.04 -1.20
CA VAL A 196 -4.03 12.33 -2.39
C VAL A 196 -3.34 13.34 -3.31
N ARG A 197 -2.00 13.34 -3.36
CA ARG A 197 -1.21 14.20 -4.25
C ARG A 197 -0.58 13.37 -5.36
N THR A 198 -0.81 13.79 -6.61
CA THR A 198 -0.16 13.23 -7.79
C THR A 198 1.28 13.75 -7.83
N ALA A 199 2.26 12.92 -7.47
CA ALA A 199 3.67 13.31 -7.54
C ALA A 199 4.14 13.34 -9.01
N CYS A 200 3.99 14.47 -9.68
CA CYS A 200 4.81 14.79 -10.85
C CYS A 200 6.21 15.19 -10.34
N GLY A 201 7.27 14.66 -10.97
CA GLY A 201 8.62 14.69 -10.43
C GLY A 201 9.13 16.07 -10.04
N SER A 202 9.49 16.23 -8.76
CA SER A 202 10.73 16.82 -8.24
C SER A 202 10.59 16.92 -6.72
N ASN A 203 11.61 16.45 -6.00
CA ASN A 203 11.89 16.66 -4.56
C ASN A 203 10.80 17.36 -3.70
N ASP A 204 9.70 16.68 -3.42
CA ASP A 204 8.73 17.15 -2.42
C ASP A 204 8.46 16.05 -1.37
N ASP A 205 8.85 16.36 -0.13
CA ASP A 205 8.89 15.50 1.06
C ASP A 205 7.49 15.21 1.68
N GLY A 206 6.41 15.38 0.93
CA GLY A 206 5.03 15.22 1.43
C GLY A 206 4.18 14.29 0.57
N ARG A 207 4.21 12.99 0.85
CA ARG A 207 3.26 12.01 0.26
C ARG A 207 2.06 11.77 1.17
N ALA A 208 0.93 11.51 0.53
CA ALA A 208 -0.33 11.12 1.13
C ALA A 208 -0.15 9.91 2.07
N MET A 209 -0.63 10.02 3.30
CA MET A 209 -0.81 8.88 4.20
C MET A 209 -2.28 8.87 4.60
N MET A 210 -2.94 7.72 4.45
CA MET A 210 -4.30 7.53 4.95
C MET A 210 -4.32 7.71 6.47
N ASP A 211 -5.09 8.69 6.92
CA ASP A 211 -5.21 9.03 8.32
C ASP A 211 -6.28 8.18 9.02
N GLU A 212 -6.20 8.11 10.35
CA GLU A 212 -7.24 7.52 11.19
C GLU A 212 -8.16 8.67 11.65
N ARG A 213 -9.42 8.68 11.21
CA ARG A 213 -10.49 9.43 11.88
C ARG A 213 -11.46 8.47 12.54
#